data_AF-A0A9F2WCU9-F1
#
_entry.id   AF-A0A9F2WCU9-F1
#
_cell.length_a   1.000
_cell.length_b   1.000
_cell.length_c   1.000
_cell.angle_alpha   90.00
_cell.angle_beta   90.00
_cell.angle_gamma   90.00
#
_symmetry.space_group_name_H-M   'P 1'
#
loop_
_entity.id
_entity.type
_entity.pdbx_description
1 polymer ?
#
loop_
_entity_poly.entity_id
_entity_poly.type
_entity_poly.pdbx_seq_one_letter_code
_entity_poly.pdbx_strand_id
1 'polypeptide(L)'
;MDAQRMRRSRSEAKDPRSSTTDLNVALSECMVAVNLFLNNKFQDALASLQTKTKDSMYHALTYATILEMQAMMTFDSRDILYAGNTMKEAQVVCQKFRKKSSVADSFNNLVRKHNLNQLTEEEIHAEICYAECLLQRAALTFLQDENMISFVKGSIKIRNSYQTYRELENLMQSPSYVKGENHPHFEGGVKLGVGAFNLTLSMLPTRIARLLEFVGFSGNK
;
A
#
# COMPACT_ATOMS: atom_id res chain seq x y z
N MET A 1 42.82 13.84 -31.86
CA MET A 1 41.77 12.80 -31.93
C MET A 1 41.14 12.66 -30.54
N ASP A 2 40.44 13.69 -30.07
CA ASP A 2 39.83 13.69 -28.72
C ASP A 2 38.62 14.63 -28.68
N ALA A 3 37.48 14.14 -29.15
CA ALA A 3 36.20 14.86 -29.01
C ALA A 3 34.98 13.92 -29.02
N GLN A 4 35.10 12.69 -28.50
CA GLN A 4 34.00 11.71 -28.61
C GLN A 4 33.72 10.86 -27.36
N ARG A 5 34.24 11.24 -26.17
CA ARG A 5 34.04 10.43 -24.94
C ARG A 5 33.50 11.17 -23.72
N MET A 6 32.84 12.31 -23.91
CA MET A 6 32.08 12.98 -22.85
C MET A 6 30.70 13.43 -23.33
N ARG A 7 29.78 12.48 -23.47
CA ARG A 7 28.34 12.73 -23.28
C ARG A 7 27.81 11.65 -22.35
N ARG A 8 28.05 11.88 -21.06
CA ARG A 8 27.43 11.19 -19.93
C ARG A 8 25.91 11.20 -20.07
N SER A 9 25.33 10.02 -19.88
CA SER A 9 24.04 9.76 -19.20
C SER A 9 22.99 10.87 -19.34
N ARG A 10 22.31 10.90 -20.48
CA ARG A 10 21.00 11.53 -20.55
C ARG A 10 20.04 10.62 -19.78
N SER A 11 19.51 11.11 -18.66
CA SER A 11 18.38 10.52 -17.96
C SER A 11 17.32 10.10 -18.99
N GLU A 12 17.10 8.80 -19.18
CA GLU A 12 15.96 8.30 -19.92
C GLU A 12 14.71 8.72 -19.15
N ALA A 13 14.05 9.77 -19.62
CA ALA A 13 12.70 10.08 -19.18
C ALA A 13 11.82 8.92 -19.66
N LYS A 14 11.35 8.10 -18.72
CA LYS A 14 10.42 6.99 -18.99
C LYS A 14 9.19 7.57 -19.72
N ASP A 15 8.87 7.07 -20.93
CA ASP A 15 7.69 7.51 -21.68
C ASP A 15 6.45 7.30 -20.77
N PRO A 16 5.60 8.32 -20.54
CA PRO A 16 4.39 8.17 -19.74
C PRO A 16 3.48 7.01 -20.20
N ARG A 17 3.55 6.61 -21.48
CA ARG A 17 2.81 5.45 -22.00
C ARG A 17 3.44 4.11 -21.59
N SER A 18 4.75 4.08 -21.33
CA SER A 18 5.45 2.90 -20.81
C SER A 18 5.04 2.60 -19.38
N SER A 19 4.86 3.59 -18.51
CA SER A 19 4.45 3.35 -17.12
C SER A 19 3.00 2.85 -17.00
N THR A 20 2.06 3.37 -17.80
CA THR A 20 0.68 2.85 -17.83
C THR A 20 0.63 1.40 -18.32
N THR A 21 1.39 1.08 -19.37
CA THR A 21 1.47 -0.30 -19.89
C THR A 21 2.10 -1.25 -18.86
N ASP A 22 3.14 -0.80 -18.14
CA ASP A 22 3.77 -1.58 -17.07
C ASP A 22 2.81 -1.86 -15.91
N LEU A 23 1.94 -0.90 -15.56
CA LEU A 23 0.95 -1.03 -14.47
C LEU A 23 -0.14 -2.07 -14.80
N ASN A 24 -0.71 -1.99 -16.00
CA ASN A 24 -1.71 -2.96 -16.50
C ASN A 24 -1.16 -4.39 -16.45
N VAL A 25 0.05 -4.58 -16.97
CA VAL A 25 0.72 -5.90 -16.98
C VAL A 25 0.94 -6.39 -15.56
N ALA A 26 1.42 -5.53 -14.66
CA ALA A 26 1.66 -5.92 -13.28
C ALA A 26 0.39 -6.35 -12.54
N LEU A 27 -0.72 -5.63 -12.74
CA LEU A 27 -2.02 -5.99 -12.20
C LEU A 27 -2.51 -7.34 -12.72
N SER A 28 -2.41 -7.57 -14.02
CA SER A 28 -2.82 -8.84 -14.66
C SER A 28 -2.00 -10.03 -14.12
N GLU A 29 -0.67 -9.89 -14.06
CA GLU A 29 0.22 -10.93 -13.53
C GLU A 29 -0.05 -11.22 -12.05
N CYS A 30 -0.28 -10.18 -11.24
CA CYS A 30 -0.62 -10.37 -9.82
C CYS A 30 -2.00 -11.02 -9.64
N MET A 31 -2.98 -10.74 -10.50
CA MET A 31 -4.28 -11.41 -10.48
C MET A 31 -4.12 -12.91 -10.79
N VAL A 32 -3.25 -13.28 -11.72
CA VAL A 32 -2.92 -14.70 -11.99
C VAL A 32 -2.27 -15.34 -10.76
N ALA A 33 -1.31 -14.66 -10.12
CA ALA A 33 -0.65 -15.17 -8.92
C ALA A 33 -1.63 -15.35 -7.74
N VAL A 34 -2.56 -14.41 -7.53
CA VAL A 34 -3.62 -14.54 -6.52
C VAL A 34 -4.53 -15.72 -6.84
N ASN A 35 -4.90 -15.94 -8.10
CA ASN A 35 -5.67 -17.12 -8.50
C ASN A 35 -4.91 -18.43 -8.25
N LEU A 36 -3.60 -18.48 -8.52
CA LEU A 36 -2.77 -19.63 -8.18
C LEU A 36 -2.78 -19.90 -6.67
N PHE A 37 -2.57 -18.85 -5.87
CA PHE A 37 -2.62 -18.92 -4.40
C PHE A 37 -3.96 -19.45 -3.90
N LEU A 38 -5.08 -18.88 -4.34
CA LEU A 38 -6.43 -19.29 -3.94
C LEU A 38 -6.78 -20.72 -4.38
N ASN A 39 -6.13 -21.23 -5.43
CA ASN A 39 -6.24 -22.62 -5.88
C ASN A 39 -5.19 -23.55 -5.24
N ASN A 40 -4.63 -23.16 -4.10
CA ASN A 40 -3.62 -23.91 -3.33
C ASN A 40 -2.30 -24.17 -4.07
N LYS A 41 -2.01 -23.44 -5.15
CA LYS A 41 -0.73 -23.50 -5.89
C LYS A 41 0.23 -22.43 -5.35
N PHE A 42 0.54 -22.51 -4.06
CA PHE A 42 1.32 -21.50 -3.34
C PHE A 42 2.72 -21.26 -3.94
N GLN A 43 3.42 -22.35 -4.26
CA GLN A 43 4.79 -22.26 -4.80
C GLN A 43 4.79 -21.61 -6.19
N ASP A 44 3.84 -21.98 -7.05
CA ASP A 44 3.69 -21.38 -8.38
C ASP A 44 3.36 -19.88 -8.29
N ALA A 45 2.48 -19.51 -7.35
CA ALA A 45 2.14 -18.11 -7.09
C ALA A 45 3.38 -17.30 -6.69
N LEU A 46 4.14 -17.77 -5.69
CA LEU A 46 5.36 -17.08 -5.24
C LEU A 46 6.43 -17.01 -6.32
N ALA A 47 6.68 -18.12 -7.05
CA ALA A 47 7.65 -18.16 -8.13
C ALA A 47 7.31 -17.18 -9.26
N SER A 48 6.01 -17.03 -9.59
CA SER A 48 5.55 -16.10 -10.63
C SER A 48 5.81 -14.62 -10.28
N LEU A 49 5.84 -14.29 -8.98
CA LEU A 49 5.98 -12.92 -8.50
C LEU A 49 7.44 -12.52 -8.19
N GLN A 50 8.24 -13.49 -7.76
CA GLN A 50 9.54 -13.26 -7.09
C GLN A 50 10.48 -12.33 -7.88
N THR A 51 10.54 -12.50 -9.19
CA THR A 51 11.49 -11.79 -10.08
C THR A 51 11.24 -10.29 -10.17
N LYS A 52 10.02 -9.82 -9.88
CA LYS A 52 9.61 -8.41 -10.04
C LYS A 52 9.36 -7.68 -8.72
N THR A 53 9.61 -8.33 -7.59
CA THR A 53 9.36 -7.79 -6.25
C THR A 53 10.13 -6.50 -5.92
N LYS A 54 11.22 -6.20 -6.63
CA LYS A 54 12.02 -4.98 -6.39
C LYS A 54 11.62 -3.79 -7.27
N ASP A 55 10.93 -4.08 -8.37
CA ASP A 55 10.72 -3.14 -9.48
C ASP A 55 9.24 -2.86 -9.76
N SER A 56 8.31 -3.55 -9.09
CA SER A 56 6.87 -3.36 -9.25
C SER A 56 6.16 -3.35 -7.90
N MET A 57 5.40 -2.29 -7.62
CA MET A 57 4.68 -2.14 -6.35
C MET A 57 3.69 -3.28 -6.10
N TYR A 58 2.99 -3.74 -7.14
CA TYR A 58 2.01 -4.82 -7.03
C TYR A 58 2.67 -6.17 -6.78
N HIS A 59 3.69 -6.52 -7.56
CA HIS A 59 4.42 -7.78 -7.34
C HIS A 59 5.02 -7.84 -5.95
N ALA A 60 5.60 -6.74 -5.48
CA ALA A 60 6.17 -6.64 -4.14
C ALA A 60 5.10 -6.87 -3.05
N LEU A 61 3.99 -6.14 -3.14
CA LEU A 61 2.89 -6.22 -2.19
C LEU A 61 2.21 -7.60 -2.21
N THR A 62 1.86 -8.12 -3.39
CA THR A 62 1.19 -9.42 -3.53
C THR A 62 2.09 -10.55 -3.01
N TYR A 63 3.38 -10.53 -3.34
CA TYR A 63 4.34 -11.53 -2.84
C TYR A 63 4.44 -11.49 -1.31
N ALA A 64 4.60 -10.29 -0.74
CA ALA A 64 4.66 -10.11 0.70
C ALA A 64 3.35 -10.52 1.40
N THR A 65 2.20 -10.25 0.79
CA THR A 65 0.87 -10.61 1.30
C THR A 65 0.67 -12.12 1.38
N ILE A 66 1.08 -12.85 0.33
CA ILE A 66 0.99 -14.32 0.32
C ILE A 66 1.87 -14.91 1.44
N LEU A 67 3.09 -14.39 1.62
CA LEU A 67 3.97 -14.82 2.70
C LEU A 67 3.43 -14.48 4.10
N GLU A 68 2.80 -13.33 4.25
CA GLU A 68 2.13 -12.97 5.50
C GLU A 68 0.95 -13.89 5.81
N MET A 69 0.11 -14.21 4.83
CA MET A 69 -0.96 -15.19 5.02
C MET A 69 -0.39 -16.54 5.44
N GLN A 70 0.72 -16.98 4.82
CA GLN A 70 1.42 -18.19 5.25
C GLN A 70 1.88 -18.09 6.71
N ALA A 71 2.55 -17.00 7.08
CA ALA A 71 3.03 -16.77 8.44
C ALA A 71 1.89 -16.74 9.47
N MET A 72 0.73 -16.17 9.13
CA MET A 72 -0.45 -16.17 9.99
C MET A 72 -1.08 -17.56 10.14
N MET A 73 -1.03 -18.39 9.09
CA MET A 73 -1.54 -19.77 9.13
C MET A 73 -0.62 -20.72 9.89
N THR A 74 0.70 -20.60 9.72
CA THR A 74 1.68 -21.48 10.39
C THR A 74 1.95 -21.03 11.83
N PHE A 75 1.85 -19.72 12.07
CA PHE A 75 2.22 -19.08 13.34
C PHE A 75 3.66 -19.39 13.78
N ASP A 76 4.55 -19.76 12.84
CA ASP A 76 5.97 -19.99 13.11
C ASP A 76 6.69 -18.64 13.19
N SER A 77 7.44 -18.42 14.27
CA SER A 77 8.11 -17.14 14.50
C SER A 77 9.10 -16.77 13.38
N ARG A 78 9.70 -17.76 12.70
CA ARG A 78 10.60 -17.53 11.56
C ARG A 78 9.82 -17.04 10.34
N ASP A 79 8.65 -17.63 10.08
CA ASP A 79 7.77 -17.22 8.98
C ASP A 79 7.25 -15.80 9.23
N ILE A 80 6.83 -15.49 10.46
CA ILE A 80 6.38 -14.15 10.87
C ILE A 80 7.50 -13.10 10.70
N LEU A 81 8.73 -13.44 11.09
CA LEU A 81 9.87 -12.53 10.93
C LEU A 81 10.22 -12.33 9.45
N TYR A 82 10.22 -13.40 8.66
CA TYR A 82 10.48 -13.34 7.22
C TYR A 82 9.42 -12.49 6.50
N ALA A 83 8.13 -12.76 6.72
CA ALA A 83 7.04 -11.97 6.18
C ALA A 83 7.12 -10.50 6.60
N GLY A 84 7.46 -10.22 7.86
CA GLY A 84 7.68 -8.86 8.35
C GLY A 84 8.78 -8.09 7.63
N ASN A 85 9.90 -8.76 7.33
CA ASN A 85 11.00 -8.17 6.57
C ASN A 85 10.61 -7.98 5.10
N THR A 86 10.00 -8.97 4.47
CA THR A 86 9.54 -8.87 3.08
C THR A 86 8.49 -7.77 2.90
N MET A 87 7.53 -7.65 3.83
CA MET A 87 6.53 -6.57 3.80
C MET A 87 7.16 -5.19 4.01
N LYS A 88 8.22 -5.09 4.84
CA LYS A 88 9.00 -3.86 4.96
C LYS A 88 9.68 -3.48 3.65
N GLU A 89 10.23 -4.45 2.92
CA GLU A 89 10.81 -4.21 1.59
C GLU A 89 9.76 -3.80 0.57
N ALA A 90 8.60 -4.47 0.54
CA ALA A 90 7.47 -4.11 -0.33
C ALA A 90 7.00 -2.66 -0.08
N GLN A 91 6.92 -2.25 1.19
CA GLN A 91 6.59 -0.87 1.55
C GLN A 91 7.62 0.13 0.98
N VAL A 92 8.92 -0.19 1.02
CA VAL A 92 9.97 0.66 0.45
C VAL A 92 9.82 0.75 -1.06
N VAL A 93 9.47 -0.34 -1.73
CA VAL A 93 9.18 -0.33 -3.18
C VAL A 93 7.99 0.58 -3.47
N CYS A 94 6.85 0.41 -2.80
CA CYS A 94 5.68 1.26 -2.97
C CYS A 94 6.02 2.75 -2.76
N GLN A 95 6.82 3.07 -1.74
CA GLN A 95 7.24 4.44 -1.45
C GLN A 95 8.05 5.09 -2.60
N LYS A 96 8.76 4.31 -3.42
CA LYS A 96 9.48 4.85 -4.59
C LYS A 96 8.55 5.33 -5.70
N PHE A 97 7.39 4.69 -5.84
CA PHE A 97 6.36 5.03 -6.84
C PHE A 97 5.42 6.14 -6.37
N ARG A 98 5.37 6.42 -5.06
CA ARG A 98 4.60 7.54 -4.52
C ARG A 98 5.20 8.88 -4.93
N LYS A 99 4.33 9.87 -5.11
CA LYS A 99 4.75 11.26 -5.34
C LYS A 99 5.66 11.72 -4.21
N LYS A 100 6.83 12.27 -4.56
CA LYS A 100 7.77 12.83 -3.59
C LYS A 100 7.21 14.15 -3.05
N SER A 101 6.49 14.10 -1.94
CA SER A 101 6.06 15.31 -1.23
C SER A 101 7.21 15.88 -0.40
N SER A 102 7.41 17.20 -0.43
CA SER A 102 8.33 17.86 0.51
C SER A 102 7.78 17.75 1.92
N VAL A 103 8.65 17.72 2.93
CA VAL A 103 8.22 17.71 4.36
C VAL A 103 7.33 18.92 4.66
N ALA A 104 7.53 20.05 3.98
CA ALA A 104 6.69 21.24 4.08
C ALA A 104 5.27 21.05 3.51
N ASP A 105 5.09 20.22 2.49
CA ASP A 105 3.78 19.95 1.86
C ASP A 105 2.88 19.11 2.76
N SER A 106 3.47 18.30 3.65
CA SER A 106 2.76 17.41 4.58
C SER A 106 2.08 18.16 5.73
N PHE A 107 2.52 19.38 6.06
CA PHE A 107 1.97 20.16 7.19
C PHE A 107 0.75 21.00 6.81
N ASN A 108 0.45 21.19 5.52
CA ASN A 108 -0.69 21.98 5.07
C ASN A 108 -1.73 21.10 4.37
N ASN A 109 -2.83 20.79 5.08
CA ASN A 109 -3.92 19.93 4.57
C ASN A 109 -4.52 20.42 3.24
N LEU A 110 -4.52 21.73 2.99
CA LEU A 110 -5.05 22.31 1.74
C LEU A 110 -4.12 22.03 0.55
N VAL A 111 -2.80 22.15 0.77
CA VAL A 111 -1.76 21.85 -0.22
C VAL A 111 -1.71 20.35 -0.50
N ARG A 112 -1.87 19.51 0.54
CA ARG A 112 -1.98 18.06 0.39
C ARG A 112 -3.17 17.66 -0.48
N LYS A 113 -4.36 18.25 -0.26
CA LYS A 113 -5.56 17.99 -1.08
C LYS A 113 -5.37 18.42 -2.54
N HIS A 114 -4.75 19.58 -2.79
CA HIS A 114 -4.42 20.03 -4.14
C HIS A 114 -3.41 19.10 -4.83
N ASN A 115 -2.41 18.61 -4.09
CA ASN A 115 -1.39 17.70 -4.60
C ASN A 115 -1.94 16.31 -4.96
N LEU A 116 -2.94 15.82 -4.22
CA LEU A 116 -3.63 14.55 -4.50
C LEU A 116 -4.40 14.58 -5.83
N ASN A 117 -5.01 15.71 -6.18
CA ASN A 117 -5.73 15.89 -7.44
C ASN A 117 -4.81 15.91 -8.67
N GLN A 118 -3.50 15.99 -8.47
CA GLN A 118 -2.48 16.02 -9.53
C GLN A 118 -1.60 14.76 -9.53
N LEU A 119 -2.08 13.66 -8.97
CA LEU A 119 -1.39 12.38 -9.03
C LEU A 119 -1.64 11.70 -10.38
N THR A 120 -0.59 11.08 -10.90
CA THR A 120 -0.72 10.10 -11.98
C THR A 120 -1.44 8.84 -11.49
N GLU A 121 -2.00 8.06 -12.40
CA GLU A 121 -2.66 6.80 -12.05
C GLU A 121 -1.73 5.86 -11.28
N GLU A 122 -0.47 5.73 -11.72
CA GLU A 122 0.55 4.93 -11.04
C GLU A 122 0.82 5.40 -9.60
N GLU A 123 0.93 6.71 -9.38
CA GLU A 123 1.11 7.28 -8.04
C GLU A 123 -0.10 7.03 -7.13
N ILE A 124 -1.32 7.08 -7.67
CA ILE A 124 -2.55 6.76 -6.92
C ILE A 124 -2.55 5.28 -6.48
N HIS A 125 -2.17 4.38 -7.38
CA HIS A 125 -2.01 2.97 -7.05
C HIS A 125 -0.89 2.73 -6.03
N ALA A 126 0.19 3.53 -6.06
CA ALA A 126 1.25 3.46 -5.08
C ALA A 126 0.79 3.93 -3.68
N GLU A 127 -0.07 4.94 -3.59
CA GLU A 127 -0.67 5.39 -2.33
C GLU A 127 -1.50 4.29 -1.66
N ILE A 128 -2.35 3.59 -2.42
CA ILE A 128 -3.14 2.48 -1.86
C ILE A 128 -2.28 1.28 -1.49
N CYS A 129 -1.33 0.87 -2.33
CA CYS A 129 -0.42 -0.24 -2.02
C CYS A 129 0.41 0.04 -0.75
N TYR A 130 0.80 1.29 -0.55
CA TYR A 130 1.50 1.72 0.66
C TYR A 130 0.59 1.68 1.90
N ALA A 131 -0.68 2.09 1.77
CA ALA A 131 -1.65 1.99 2.86
C ALA A 131 -1.93 0.54 3.26
N GLU A 132 -1.98 -0.38 2.30
CA GLU A 132 -2.12 -1.82 2.54
C GLU A 132 -0.89 -2.40 3.25
N CYS A 133 0.32 -2.08 2.77
CA CYS A 133 1.56 -2.41 3.47
C CYS A 133 1.54 -1.98 4.94
N LEU A 134 1.02 -0.78 5.25
CA LEU A 134 0.94 -0.31 6.64
C LEU A 134 0.02 -1.17 7.52
N LEU A 135 -1.13 -1.62 6.99
CA LEU A 135 -2.06 -2.49 7.72
C LEU A 135 -1.44 -3.84 8.03
N GLN A 136 -0.88 -4.48 7.01
CA GLN A 136 -0.22 -5.76 7.11
C GLN A 136 0.96 -5.73 8.08
N ARG A 137 1.77 -4.66 8.00
CA ARG A 137 2.83 -4.44 8.99
C ARG A 137 2.30 -4.21 10.40
N ALA A 138 1.14 -3.61 10.57
CA ALA A 138 0.53 -3.46 11.89
C ALA A 138 0.12 -4.83 12.44
N ALA A 139 -0.52 -5.67 11.62
CA ALA A 139 -0.89 -7.04 11.99
C ALA A 139 0.35 -7.85 12.42
N LEU A 140 1.40 -7.87 11.59
CA LEU A 140 2.67 -8.54 11.91
C LEU A 140 3.35 -7.96 13.16
N THR A 141 3.26 -6.65 13.41
CA THR A 141 3.81 -6.04 14.63
C THR A 141 3.14 -6.58 15.90
N PHE A 142 1.83 -6.84 15.86
CA PHE A 142 1.11 -7.42 16.99
C PHE A 142 1.42 -8.90 17.20
N LEU A 143 1.81 -9.61 16.14
CA LEU A 143 2.23 -11.03 16.22
C LEU A 143 3.67 -11.21 16.68
N GLN A 144 4.55 -10.23 16.43
CA GLN A 144 5.98 -10.34 16.73
C GLN A 144 6.28 -10.14 18.22
N ASP A 145 5.68 -9.15 18.86
CA ASP A 145 6.00 -8.77 20.23
C ASP A 145 4.77 -8.22 20.98
N GLU A 146 4.47 -8.79 22.15
CA GLU A 146 3.34 -8.39 23.01
C GLU A 146 3.70 -7.24 23.97
N ASN A 147 4.49 -6.26 23.51
CA ASN A 147 4.89 -5.12 24.34
C ASN A 147 4.16 -3.82 23.94
N MET A 148 4.07 -2.89 24.91
CA MET A 148 3.37 -1.61 24.74
C MET A 148 3.94 -0.79 23.56
N ILE A 149 5.24 -0.89 23.28
CA ILE A 149 5.89 -0.17 22.18
C ILE A 149 5.40 -0.71 20.84
N SER A 150 5.30 -2.03 20.68
CA SER A 150 4.75 -2.69 19.49
C SER A 150 3.28 -2.37 19.31
N PHE A 151 2.50 -2.31 20.40
CA PHE A 151 1.12 -1.85 20.37
C PHE A 151 0.98 -0.42 19.82
N VAL A 152 1.78 0.52 20.32
CA VAL A 152 1.79 1.91 19.85
C VAL A 152 2.24 1.99 18.38
N LYS A 153 3.31 1.29 18.01
CA LYS A 153 3.82 1.26 16.63
C LYS A 153 2.78 0.71 15.65
N GLY A 154 2.09 -0.38 16.00
CA GLY A 154 1.02 -0.95 15.20
C GLY A 154 -0.16 0.01 15.06
N SER A 155 -0.60 0.61 16.18
CA SER A 155 -1.70 1.57 16.20
C SER A 155 -1.46 2.80 15.32
N ILE A 156 -0.23 3.35 15.32
CA ILE A 156 0.14 4.46 14.44
C ILE A 156 0.06 4.07 12.97
N LYS A 157 0.49 2.85 12.60
CA LYS A 157 0.39 2.36 11.21
C LYS A 157 -1.06 2.22 10.76
N ILE A 158 -1.92 1.66 11.62
CA ILE A 158 -3.37 1.54 11.37
C ILE A 158 -3.98 2.92 11.13
N ARG A 159 -3.67 3.90 11.99
CA ARG A 159 -4.17 5.27 11.83
C ARG A 159 -3.72 5.90 10.51
N ASN A 160 -2.44 5.78 10.17
CA ASN A 160 -1.90 6.34 8.93
C ASN A 160 -2.53 5.68 7.70
N SER A 161 -2.69 4.36 7.72
CA SER A 161 -3.37 3.63 6.65
C SER A 161 -4.82 4.12 6.48
N TYR A 162 -5.58 4.18 7.58
CA TYR A 162 -6.96 4.67 7.54
C TYR A 162 -7.07 6.07 6.95
N GLN A 163 -6.18 6.99 7.35
CA GLN A 163 -6.14 8.34 6.79
C GLN A 163 -5.89 8.34 5.29
N THR A 164 -4.94 7.54 4.79
CA THR A 164 -4.70 7.40 3.35
C THR A 164 -5.92 6.85 2.63
N TYR A 165 -6.58 5.81 3.15
CA TYR A 165 -7.82 5.29 2.54
C TYR A 165 -8.94 6.32 2.48
N ARG A 166 -9.14 7.12 3.54
CA ARG A 166 -10.13 8.22 3.54
C ARG A 166 -9.76 9.33 2.54
N GLU A 167 -8.48 9.66 2.41
CA GLU A 167 -8.00 10.62 1.40
C GLU A 167 -8.26 10.12 -0.03
N LEU A 168 -8.01 8.84 -0.30
CA LEU A 168 -8.26 8.22 -1.61
C LEU A 168 -9.75 8.08 -1.92
N GLU A 169 -10.59 7.76 -0.93
CA GLU A 169 -12.05 7.77 -1.10
C GLU A 169 -12.57 9.16 -1.46
N ASN A 170 -12.07 10.20 -0.77
CA ASN A 170 -12.42 11.59 -1.09
C ASN A 170 -11.92 12.01 -2.49
N LEU A 171 -10.75 11.52 -2.92
CA LEU A 171 -10.23 11.76 -4.26
C LEU A 171 -11.17 11.17 -5.32
N MET A 172 -11.68 9.95 -5.13
CA MET A 172 -12.63 9.33 -6.05
C MET A 172 -13.94 10.11 -6.22
N GLN A 173 -14.33 10.88 -5.21
CA GLN A 173 -15.51 11.75 -5.24
C GLN A 173 -15.22 13.14 -5.81
N SER A 174 -13.95 13.48 -6.04
CA SER A 174 -13.55 14.80 -6.54
C SER A 174 -13.97 14.96 -8.01
N PRO A 175 -14.56 16.10 -8.41
CA PRO A 175 -14.90 16.36 -9.81
C PRO A 175 -13.66 16.51 -10.71
N SER A 176 -12.49 16.75 -10.12
CA SER A 176 -11.21 16.85 -10.85
C SER A 176 -10.52 15.49 -11.08
N TYR A 177 -11.06 14.41 -10.51
CA TYR A 177 -10.45 13.09 -10.64
C TYR A 177 -10.83 12.45 -11.98
N VAL A 178 -9.80 12.14 -12.77
CA VAL A 178 -9.95 11.47 -14.06
C VAL A 178 -9.70 9.98 -13.87
N LYS A 179 -10.68 9.17 -14.27
CA LYS A 179 -10.58 7.70 -14.21
C LYS A 179 -9.65 7.21 -15.31
N GLY A 180 -8.56 6.56 -14.93
CA GLY A 180 -7.68 5.85 -15.85
C GLY A 180 -8.20 4.44 -16.18
N GLU A 181 -7.41 3.67 -16.92
CA GLU A 181 -7.74 2.32 -17.38
C GLU A 181 -7.87 1.33 -16.22
N ASN A 182 -7.01 1.46 -15.20
CA ASN A 182 -6.96 0.58 -14.02
C ASN A 182 -7.85 1.06 -12.87
N HIS A 183 -8.69 2.08 -13.10
CA HIS A 183 -9.60 2.61 -12.11
C HIS A 183 -10.44 1.55 -11.38
N PRO A 184 -10.97 0.49 -12.03
CA PRO A 184 -11.72 -0.55 -11.32
C PRO A 184 -10.92 -1.26 -10.21
N HIS A 185 -9.62 -1.51 -10.42
CA HIS A 185 -8.76 -2.11 -9.40
C HIS A 185 -8.51 -1.14 -8.25
N PHE A 186 -8.28 0.14 -8.55
CA PHE A 186 -8.15 1.18 -7.54
C PHE A 186 -9.43 1.36 -6.71
N GLU A 187 -10.57 1.53 -7.37
CA GLU A 187 -11.88 1.67 -6.74
C GLU A 187 -12.21 0.46 -5.86
N GLY A 188 -11.96 -0.75 -6.36
CA GLY A 188 -12.14 -1.99 -5.61
C GLY A 188 -11.29 -2.01 -4.34
N GLY A 189 -10.00 -1.69 -4.45
CA GLY A 189 -9.08 -1.62 -3.30
C GLY A 189 -9.50 -0.57 -2.27
N VAL A 190 -9.86 0.65 -2.70
CA VAL A 190 -10.27 1.72 -1.77
C VAL A 190 -11.54 1.31 -1.01
N LYS A 191 -12.55 0.79 -1.71
CA LYS A 191 -13.80 0.33 -1.09
C LYS A 191 -13.56 -0.84 -0.15
N LEU A 192 -12.68 -1.78 -0.51
CA LEU A 192 -12.30 -2.89 0.34
C LEU A 192 -11.67 -2.40 1.64
N GLY A 193 -10.66 -1.51 1.55
CA GLY A 193 -9.97 -0.97 2.72
C GLY A 193 -10.90 -0.17 3.63
N VAL A 194 -11.65 0.81 3.08
CA VAL A 194 -12.61 1.60 3.86
C VAL A 194 -13.70 0.71 4.46
N GLY A 195 -14.22 -0.25 3.70
CA GLY A 195 -15.21 -1.22 4.17
C GLY A 195 -14.68 -2.07 5.34
N ALA A 196 -13.46 -2.57 5.23
CA ALA A 196 -12.80 -3.33 6.30
C ALA A 196 -12.60 -2.50 7.57
N PHE A 197 -12.22 -1.23 7.45
CA PHE A 197 -12.13 -0.31 8.59
C PHE A 197 -13.49 -0.06 9.23
N ASN A 198 -14.51 0.25 8.44
CA ASN A 198 -15.87 0.48 8.95
C ASN A 198 -16.43 -0.76 9.65
N LEU A 199 -16.19 -1.95 9.08
CA LEU A 199 -16.56 -3.21 9.71
C LEU A 199 -15.84 -3.39 11.04
N THR A 200 -14.51 -3.20 11.07
CA THR A 200 -13.72 -3.28 12.30
C THR A 200 -14.21 -2.33 13.38
N LEU A 201 -14.47 -1.06 13.02
CA LEU A 201 -15.01 -0.06 13.93
C LEU A 201 -16.40 -0.44 14.46
N SER A 202 -17.26 -1.03 13.62
CA SER A 202 -18.59 -1.50 14.04
C SER A 202 -18.55 -2.68 15.02
N MET A 203 -17.47 -3.46 14.98
CA MET A 203 -17.25 -4.61 15.89
C MET A 203 -16.58 -4.20 17.21
N LEU A 204 -16.06 -2.98 17.33
CA LEU A 204 -15.46 -2.52 18.59
C LEU A 204 -16.54 -2.41 19.67
N PRO A 205 -16.35 -3.05 20.84
CA PRO A 205 -17.26 -2.88 21.96
C PRO A 205 -17.42 -1.39 22.29
N THR A 206 -18.65 -0.93 22.55
CA THR A 206 -18.99 0.47 22.89
C THR A 206 -18.18 1.06 24.06
N ARG A 207 -17.48 0.21 24.83
CA ARG A 207 -16.58 0.61 25.91
C ARG A 207 -15.19 1.08 25.42
N ILE A 208 -14.73 0.63 24.25
CA ILE A 208 -13.47 1.08 23.61
C ILE A 208 -13.69 2.38 22.83
N ALA A 209 -14.88 2.57 22.24
CA ALA A 209 -15.25 3.83 21.57
C ALA A 209 -15.15 5.05 22.52
N ARG A 210 -15.57 4.91 23.79
CA ARG A 210 -15.42 5.94 24.83
C ARG A 210 -13.97 6.22 25.22
N LEU A 211 -13.06 5.25 25.07
CA LEU A 211 -11.64 5.44 25.35
C LEU A 211 -10.93 6.19 24.20
N LEU A 212 -11.43 6.06 22.96
CA LEU A 212 -10.94 6.81 21.79
C LEU A 212 -11.46 8.26 21.74
N GLU A 213 -12.65 8.52 22.27
CA GLU A 213 -13.14 9.89 22.51
C GLU A 213 -12.22 10.66 23.48
N PHE A 214 -11.64 9.98 24.48
CA PHE A 214 -10.66 10.57 25.40
C PHE A 214 -9.31 10.94 24.73
N VAL A 215 -8.99 10.32 23.57
CA VAL A 215 -7.77 10.57 22.78
C VAL A 215 -8.06 11.52 21.59
N GLY A 216 -9.30 12.02 21.44
CA GLY A 216 -9.63 13.13 20.54
C GLY A 216 -10.29 12.76 19.21
N PHE A 217 -10.89 11.57 19.07
CA PHE A 217 -11.77 11.28 17.94
C PHE A 217 -13.23 11.51 18.35
N SER A 218 -13.87 12.55 17.81
CA SER A 218 -15.33 12.68 17.85
C SER A 218 -15.93 12.33 16.49
N GLY A 219 -16.95 11.47 16.50
CA GLY A 219 -17.86 11.25 15.38
C GLY A 219 -19.28 11.61 15.85
N ASN A 220 -19.98 12.45 15.09
CA ASN A 220 -21.38 12.76 15.38
C ASN A 220 -22.27 11.53 15.16
N LYS A 221 -23.20 11.32 16.09
CA LYS A 221 -24.34 10.39 15.94
C LYS A 221 -25.23 10.80 14.78
#